data_AF-A0A971VZA3-F1
#
_entry.id   AF-A0A971VZA3-F1
#
_cell.length_a   1.000
_cell.length_b   1.000
_cell.length_c   1.000
_cell.angle_alpha   90.00
_cell.angle_beta   90.00
_cell.angle_gamma   90.00
#
_symmetry.space_group_name_H-M   'P 1'
#
loop_
_entity.id
_entity.type
_entity.pdbx_description
1 polymer ?
#
loop_
_entity_poly.entity_id
_entity_poly.type
_entity_poly.pdbx_seq_one_letter_code
_entity_poly.pdbx_strand_id
1 'polypeptide(L)'
;MAKAKKEGAPKRVRRSPEVLMKELDERMKKLESRIYKKNKEAVHHIGTAILKKAKFDFSNFSATDLEDVVNMNPKGVEIIKDIIARASE
;
A
#
# COMPACT_ATOMS: atom_id res chain seq x y z
N MET A 1 55.76 -15.94 13.74
CA MET A 1 54.65 -16.64 13.05
C MET A 1 53.72 -15.60 12.42
N ALA A 2 53.57 -15.61 11.09
CA ALA A 2 52.81 -14.62 10.34
C ALA A 2 51.29 -14.89 10.45
N LYS A 3 50.49 -13.85 10.70
CA LYS A 3 49.03 -13.94 10.76
C LYS A 3 48.45 -14.13 9.35
N ALA A 4 47.65 -15.18 9.17
CA ALA A 4 46.93 -15.46 7.93
C ALA A 4 45.96 -14.32 7.58
N LYS A 5 46.08 -13.78 6.37
CA LYS A 5 45.10 -12.84 5.79
C LYS A 5 43.79 -13.60 5.55
N LYS A 6 42.69 -13.14 6.16
CA LYS A 6 41.34 -13.62 5.86
C LYS A 6 40.95 -13.18 4.45
N GLU A 7 41.26 -14.02 3.46
CA GLU A 7 40.65 -13.94 2.14
C GLU A 7 39.18 -14.36 2.26
N GLY A 8 38.25 -13.50 1.87
CA GLY A 8 36.82 -13.86 1.83
C GLY A 8 35.84 -12.88 2.46
N ALA A 9 36.23 -11.66 2.82
CA ALA A 9 35.23 -10.62 3.08
C ALA A 9 34.64 -10.17 1.74
N PRO A 10 33.33 -10.38 1.46
CA PRO A 10 32.73 -9.86 0.24
C PRO A 10 32.89 -8.33 0.23
N LYS A 11 33.64 -7.83 -0.76
CA LYS A 11 33.87 -6.41 -0.97
C LYS A 11 32.49 -5.74 -0.96
N ARG A 12 32.20 -4.88 0.03
CA ARG A 12 30.96 -4.10 0.07
C ARG A 12 30.89 -3.31 -1.23
N VAL A 13 30.02 -3.76 -2.14
CA VAL A 13 29.79 -3.09 -3.42
C VAL A 13 29.28 -1.69 -3.08
N ARG A 14 30.06 -0.67 -3.47
CA ARG A 14 29.65 0.73 -3.34
C ARG A 14 28.53 0.97 -4.34
N ARG A 15 27.28 0.76 -3.92
CA ARG A 15 26.09 1.09 -4.73
C ARG A 15 25.96 2.61 -4.77
N SER A 16 25.61 3.17 -5.92
CA SER A 16 25.32 4.60 -6.01
C SER A 16 24.11 4.93 -5.13
N PRO A 17 24.03 6.15 -4.56
CA PRO A 17 22.91 6.57 -3.73
C PRO A 17 21.55 6.35 -4.41
N GLU A 18 21.44 6.61 -5.71
CA GLU A 18 20.22 6.40 -6.50
C GLU A 18 19.77 4.93 -6.53
N VAL A 19 20.71 3.99 -6.66
CA VAL A 19 20.40 2.55 -6.66
C VAL A 19 19.91 2.12 -5.28
N LEU A 20 20.52 2.63 -4.21
CA LEU A 20 20.08 2.34 -2.84
C LEU A 20 18.67 2.88 -2.57
N MET A 21 18.34 4.07 -3.08
CA MET A 21 16.98 4.63 -2.95
C MET A 21 15.95 3.76 -3.68
N LYS A 22 16.22 3.37 -4.93
CA LYS A 22 15.31 2.48 -5.68
C LYS A 22 15.09 1.14 -4.98
N GLU A 23 16.15 0.54 -4.43
CA GLU A 23 16.05 -0.73 -3.68
C GLU A 23 15.26 -0.58 -2.37
N LEU A 24 15.36 0.57 -1.70
CA LEU A 24 14.57 0.87 -0.51
C LEU A 24 13.09 1.03 -0.87
N ASP A 25 12.77 1.76 -1.94
CA ASP A 25 11.39 1.92 -2.41
C ASP A 25 10.74 0.59 -2.76
N GLU A 26 11.46 -0.29 -3.45
CA GLU A 26 10.98 -1.65 -3.76
C GLU A 26 10.74 -2.50 -2.50
N ARG A 27 11.62 -2.38 -1.50
CA ARG A 27 11.47 -3.08 -0.22
C ARG A 27 10.27 -2.55 0.55
N MET A 28 10.05 -1.24 0.56
CA MET A 28 8.89 -0.60 1.17
C MET A 28 7.59 -1.07 0.52
N LYS A 29 7.48 -1.02 -0.81
CA LYS A 29 6.31 -1.53 -1.55
C LYS A 29 6.01 -3.01 -1.23
N LYS A 30 7.04 -3.85 -1.13
CA LYS A 30 6.90 -5.27 -0.74
C LYS A 30 6.46 -5.46 0.71
N LEU A 31 6.86 -4.56 1.62
CA LEU A 31 6.43 -4.58 3.01
C LEU A 31 4.97 -4.16 3.12
N GLU A 32 4.58 -3.05 2.51
CA GLU A 32 3.19 -2.58 2.46
C GLU A 32 2.26 -3.65 1.90
N SER A 33 2.62 -4.24 0.75
CA SER A 33 1.86 -5.33 0.13
C SER A 33 1.67 -6.53 1.06
N ARG A 34 2.70 -6.87 1.86
CA ARG A 34 2.62 -7.98 2.84
C ARG A 34 1.72 -7.63 4.02
N ILE A 35 1.77 -6.39 4.50
CA ILE A 35 0.91 -5.91 5.59
C ILE A 35 -0.55 -5.96 5.16
N TYR A 36 -0.88 -5.44 3.97
CA TYR A 36 -2.25 -5.50 3.45
C TYR A 36 -2.74 -6.92 3.24
N LYS A 37 -1.90 -7.82 2.71
CA LYS A 37 -2.25 -9.25 2.57
C LYS A 37 -2.51 -9.91 3.93
N LYS A 38 -1.64 -9.69 4.91
CA LYS A 38 -1.77 -10.28 6.25
C LYS A 38 -3.04 -9.79 6.94
N ASN A 39 -3.41 -8.53 6.73
CA ASN A 39 -4.55 -7.89 7.38
C ASN A 39 -5.77 -7.78 6.45
N LYS A 40 -5.87 -8.60 5.41
CA LYS A 40 -6.94 -8.51 4.39
C LYS A 40 -8.34 -8.53 5.00
N GLU A 41 -8.57 -9.41 5.96
CA GLU A 41 -9.85 -9.51 6.66
C GLU A 41 -10.16 -8.26 7.48
N ALA A 42 -9.18 -7.75 8.24
CA ALA A 42 -9.35 -6.53 9.02
C ALA A 42 -9.67 -5.33 8.12
N VAL A 43 -8.95 -5.17 7.00
CA VAL A 43 -9.22 -4.12 6.01
C VAL A 43 -10.63 -4.24 5.44
N HIS A 44 -11.06 -5.47 5.10
CA HIS A 44 -12.40 -5.71 4.60
C HIS A 44 -13.47 -5.36 5.64
N HIS A 45 -13.34 -5.81 6.88
CA HIS A 45 -14.29 -5.53 7.95
C HIS A 45 -14.37 -4.04 8.29
N ILE A 46 -13.23 -3.34 8.35
CA ILE A 46 -13.20 -1.89 8.56
C ILE A 46 -13.91 -1.18 7.39
N GLY A 47 -13.59 -1.54 6.14
CA GLY A 47 -14.26 -0.99 4.96
C GLY A 47 -15.77 -1.20 4.98
N THR A 48 -16.23 -2.42 5.28
CA THR A 48 -17.66 -2.73 5.41
C THR A 48 -18.31 -1.93 6.54
N ALA A 49 -17.66 -1.76 7.69
CA ALA A 49 -18.19 -0.98 8.79
C ALA A 49 -18.37 0.51 8.43
N ILE A 50 -17.38 1.09 7.74
CA ILE A 50 -17.45 2.47 7.22
C ILE A 50 -18.61 2.62 6.24
N LEU A 51 -18.73 1.72 5.25
CA LEU A 51 -19.79 1.77 4.25
C LEU A 51 -21.18 1.63 4.88
N LYS A 52 -21.33 0.75 5.88
CA LYS A 52 -22.58 0.62 6.65
C LYS A 52 -22.90 1.89 7.43
N LYS A 53 -21.89 2.49 8.09
CA LYS A 53 -22.08 3.74 8.84
C LYS A 53 -22.50 4.89 7.92
N ALA A 54 -21.86 5.01 6.75
CA ALA A 54 -22.22 5.98 5.72
C ALA A 54 -23.58 5.72 5.04
N LYS A 55 -24.24 4.60 5.34
CA LYS A 55 -25.44 4.10 4.63
C LYS A 55 -25.23 4.13 3.11
N PHE A 56 -24.07 3.69 2.65
CA PHE A 56 -23.72 3.76 1.24
C PHE A 56 -24.63 2.85 0.41
N ASP A 57 -25.24 3.41 -0.63
CA ASP A 57 -26.12 2.70 -1.56
C ASP A 57 -25.32 2.20 -2.77
N PHE A 58 -25.28 0.88 -2.94
CA PHE A 58 -24.59 0.23 -4.05
C PHE A 58 -25.46 0.12 -5.32
N SER A 59 -26.74 0.52 -5.28
CA SER A 59 -27.67 0.34 -6.40
C SER A 59 -27.22 1.03 -7.68
N ASN A 60 -26.51 2.15 -7.57
CA ASN A 60 -25.96 2.91 -8.69
C ASN A 60 -24.44 2.77 -8.83
N PHE A 61 -23.80 1.91 -8.04
CA PHE A 61 -22.35 1.75 -8.05
C PHE A 61 -21.92 0.86 -9.21
N SER A 62 -21.21 1.44 -10.18
CA SER A 62 -20.83 0.77 -11.42
C SER A 62 -19.41 0.21 -11.38
N ALA A 63 -19.08 -0.66 -12.35
CA ALA A 63 -17.72 -1.17 -12.52
C ALA A 63 -16.71 -0.05 -12.83
N THR A 64 -17.13 1.02 -13.52
CA THR A 64 -16.26 2.17 -13.78
C THR A 64 -16.01 2.99 -12.52
N ASP A 65 -16.98 3.10 -11.61
CA ASP A 65 -16.77 3.76 -10.32
C ASP A 65 -15.78 2.97 -9.45
N LEU A 66 -15.84 1.63 -9.51
CA LEU A 66 -14.85 0.77 -8.85
C LEU A 66 -13.44 1.00 -9.42
N GLU A 67 -13.32 1.06 -10.74
CA GLU A 67 -12.05 1.32 -11.41
C GLU A 67 -11.48 2.70 -11.04
N ASP A 68 -12.34 3.73 -11.01
CA ASP A 68 -11.97 5.08 -10.59
C ASP A 68 -11.47 5.11 -9.14
N VAL A 69 -12.10 4.35 -8.24
CA VAL A 69 -11.67 4.19 -6.83
C VAL A 69 -10.34 3.45 -6.73
N VAL A 70 -10.17 2.34 -7.46
CA VAL A 70 -8.93 1.53 -7.44
C VAL A 70 -7.74 2.32 -7.97
N ASN A 71 -7.94 3.11 -9.02
CA ASN A 71 -6.90 3.92 -9.65
C ASN A 71 -6.68 5.28 -8.95
N MET A 72 -7.50 5.62 -7.94
CA MET A 72 -7.46 6.91 -7.26
C MET A 72 -7.60 8.10 -8.23
N ASN A 73 -8.44 7.95 -9.25
CA ASN A 73 -8.81 9.03 -10.17
C ASN A 73 -9.56 10.13 -9.41
N PRO A 74 -9.65 11.38 -9.94
CA PRO A 74 -10.34 12.48 -9.27
C PRO A 74 -11.75 12.13 -8.80
N LYS A 75 -12.55 11.49 -9.67
CA LYS A 75 -13.91 11.00 -9.35
C LYS A 75 -13.90 9.94 -8.25
N GLY A 76 -12.98 8.98 -8.30
CA GLY A 76 -12.83 7.95 -7.26
C GLY A 76 -12.46 8.55 -5.90
N VAL A 77 -11.61 9.57 -5.89
CA VAL A 77 -11.25 10.31 -4.66
C VAL A 77 -12.45 11.05 -4.09
N GLU A 78 -13.31 11.65 -4.92
CA GLU A 78 -14.57 12.27 -4.47
C GLU A 78 -15.51 11.24 -3.84
N ILE A 79 -15.71 10.08 -4.48
CA ILE A 79 -16.53 8.99 -3.94
C ILE A 79 -16.03 8.57 -2.54
N ILE A 80 -14.71 8.39 -2.37
CA ILE A 80 -14.13 8.03 -1.07
C ILE A 80 -14.36 9.13 -0.04
N LYS A 81 -14.14 10.40 -0.40
CA LYS A 81 -14.35 11.54 0.50
C LYS A 81 -15.79 11.62 0.97
N ASP A 82 -16.75 11.44 0.06
CA ASP A 82 -18.17 11.45 0.38
C ASP A 82 -18.56 10.32 1.34
N ILE A 83 -18.03 9.12 1.11
CA ILE A 83 -18.23 7.97 2.02
C ILE A 83 -17.70 8.29 3.41
N ILE A 84 -16.47 8.82 3.51
CA ILE A 84 -15.84 9.14 4.80
C ILE A 84 -16.60 10.26 5.51
N ALA A 85 -17.00 11.31 4.79
CA ALA A 85 -17.78 12.41 5.35
C ALA A 85 -19.09 11.91 5.96
N ARG A 86 -19.87 11.13 5.21
CA ARG A 86 -21.12 10.52 5.70
C ARG A 86 -20.90 9.52 6.83
N ALA A 87 -19.77 8.81 6.84
CA ALA A 87 -19.42 7.93 7.95
C ALA A 87 -18.90 8.68 9.18
N SER A 88 -18.54 9.96 9.07
CA SER A 88 -18.04 10.77 10.19
C SER A 88 -19.16 11.47 10.96
N GLU A 89 -20.31 11.66 10.32
CA GLU A 89 -21.59 12.05 10.95
C GLU A 89 -22.15 10.93 11.86
#